data_AF-A0A150T9G1-F1
#
_entry.id   AF-A0A150T9G1-F1
#
_cell.length_a   1.000
_cell.length_b   1.000
_cell.length_c   1.000
_cell.angle_alpha   90.00
_cell.angle_beta   90.00
_cell.angle_gamma   90.00
#
_symmetry.space_group_name_H-M   'P 1'
#
loop_
_entity.id
_entity.type
_entity.pdbx_description
1 polymer ?
#
loop_
_entity_poly.entity_id
_entity_poly.type
_entity_poly.pdbx_seq_one_letter_code
_entity_poly.pdbx_strand_id
1 'polypeptide(L)'
;MRSSGLRTAHFAAATVLAFALAALPAHGATYWTVPAVLKSFFASSKKVGYRKVVLGDAEAQEIGKKLGAPVKREWVVYVAESDGKTDGYAIKDEEKGMHEPIDFAVKFSTAGAVERIEILEYREAYGDEVRGDRFRAQFQGKTASDPITAGKDIDIVSGASISSRSVALGVKRDALVLQLALKRGAL
;
A
#
# COMPACT_ATOMS: atom_id res chain seq x y z
N MET A 1 -36.12 -17.03 78.77
CA MET A 1 -36.64 -18.05 77.85
C MET A 1 -37.05 -17.35 76.56
N ARG A 2 -36.28 -17.53 75.47
CA ARG A 2 -36.56 -17.09 74.07
C ARG A 2 -36.74 -15.56 73.85
N SER A 3 -36.38 -14.94 72.74
CA SER A 3 -35.51 -15.22 71.59
C SER A 3 -35.51 -13.92 70.75
N SER A 4 -34.32 -13.50 70.30
CA SER A 4 -34.00 -12.86 69.00
C SER A 4 -35.02 -11.95 68.27
N GLY A 5 -34.53 -10.78 67.86
CA GLY A 5 -35.09 -9.98 66.76
C GLY A 5 -34.09 -8.97 66.21
N LEU A 6 -33.07 -9.46 65.49
CA LEU A 6 -32.04 -8.66 64.80
C LEU A 6 -32.70 -7.90 63.64
N ARG A 7 -32.68 -6.56 63.66
CA ARG A 7 -33.15 -5.73 62.53
C ARG A 7 -32.02 -5.55 61.53
N THR A 8 -32.11 -6.28 60.42
CA THR A 8 -31.21 -6.20 59.27
C THR A 8 -31.40 -4.85 58.56
N ALA A 9 -30.32 -4.08 58.42
CA ALA A 9 -30.30 -2.87 57.59
C ALA A 9 -30.14 -3.28 56.12
N HIS A 10 -31.08 -2.88 55.27
CA HIS A 10 -30.96 -3.04 53.82
C HIS A 10 -30.11 -1.89 53.26
N PHE A 11 -28.82 -2.15 53.00
CA PHE A 11 -28.04 -1.34 52.07
C PHE A 11 -28.33 -1.84 50.64
N ALA A 12 -29.09 -1.07 49.86
CA ALA A 12 -29.24 -1.31 48.45
C ALA A 12 -27.95 -0.88 47.73
N ALA A 13 -27.10 -1.83 47.38
CA ALA A 13 -25.94 -1.59 46.54
C ALA A 13 -26.38 -1.54 45.06
N ALA A 14 -26.60 -0.33 44.54
CA ALA A 14 -26.79 -0.12 43.11
C ALA A 14 -25.45 -0.33 42.39
N THR A 15 -25.33 -1.45 41.69
CA THR A 15 -24.13 -1.73 40.87
C THR A 15 -24.34 -1.11 39.49
N VAL A 16 -23.68 0.02 39.22
CA VAL A 16 -23.65 0.62 37.88
C VAL A 16 -22.67 -0.20 37.05
N LEU A 17 -23.19 -1.04 36.16
CA LEU A 17 -22.39 -1.78 35.19
C LEU A 17 -22.00 -0.83 34.05
N ALA A 18 -20.81 -0.24 34.14
CA ALA A 18 -20.24 0.56 33.06
C ALA A 18 -19.82 -0.38 31.90
N PHE A 19 -20.60 -0.41 30.83
CA PHE A 19 -20.16 -0.98 29.56
C PHE A 19 -19.12 -0.06 28.94
N ALA A 20 -17.84 -0.36 29.14
CA ALA A 20 -16.77 0.23 28.35
C ALA A 20 -16.89 -0.30 26.91
N LEU A 21 -17.39 0.54 26.01
CA LEU A 21 -17.41 0.24 24.58
C LEU A 21 -15.97 0.31 24.06
N ALA A 22 -15.22 -0.79 24.17
CA ALA A 22 -13.94 -0.90 23.52
C ALA A 22 -14.18 -0.98 22.01
N ALA A 23 -13.79 0.06 21.27
CA ALA A 23 -13.72 -0.02 19.82
C ALA A 23 -12.73 -1.13 19.46
N LEU A 24 -13.22 -2.25 18.93
CA LEU A 24 -12.33 -3.27 18.37
C LEU A 24 -11.55 -2.60 17.24
N PRO A 25 -10.21 -2.72 17.20
CA PRO A 25 -9.45 -2.20 16.08
C PRO A 25 -10.01 -2.82 14.80
N ALA A 26 -10.26 -2.01 13.78
CA ALA A 26 -10.55 -2.50 12.44
C ALA A 26 -9.36 -3.40 12.04
N HIS A 27 -9.59 -4.71 11.93
CA HIS A 27 -8.52 -5.68 11.73
C HIS A 27 -8.06 -5.61 10.27
N GLY A 28 -7.12 -4.71 9.99
CA GLY A 28 -6.33 -4.76 8.76
C GLY A 28 -5.22 -5.80 8.87
N ALA A 29 -4.99 -6.55 7.79
CA ALA A 29 -3.89 -7.49 7.70
C ALA A 29 -2.63 -6.78 7.19
N THR A 30 -1.58 -6.75 8.01
CA THR A 30 -0.24 -6.32 7.59
C THR A 30 0.55 -7.52 7.10
N TYR A 31 0.95 -7.50 5.83
CA TYR A 31 1.75 -8.53 5.18
C TYR A 31 3.23 -8.16 5.11
N TRP A 32 3.52 -6.87 4.91
CA TRP A 32 4.88 -6.35 4.92
C TRP A 32 4.94 -4.99 5.60
N THR A 33 6.01 -4.77 6.38
CA THR A 33 6.44 -3.41 6.71
C THR A 33 7.30 -2.86 5.57
N VAL A 34 7.38 -1.54 5.44
CA VAL A 34 8.25 -0.90 4.44
C VAL A 34 9.71 -1.36 4.55
N PRO A 35 10.34 -1.41 5.74
CA PRO A 35 11.69 -1.96 5.86
C PRO A 35 11.81 -3.42 5.43
N ALA A 36 10.82 -4.27 5.75
CA ALA A 36 10.84 -5.68 5.41
C ALA A 36 10.71 -5.92 3.90
N VAL A 37 9.79 -5.22 3.23
CA VAL A 37 9.64 -5.34 1.77
C VAL A 37 10.85 -4.80 1.03
N LEU A 38 11.45 -3.68 1.47
CA LEU A 38 12.66 -3.15 0.85
C LEU A 38 13.85 -4.11 1.02
N LYS A 39 14.01 -4.72 2.20
CA LYS A 39 15.01 -5.77 2.42
C LYS A 39 14.78 -6.99 1.51
N SER A 40 13.52 -7.36 1.27
CA SER A 40 13.14 -8.45 0.36
C SER A 40 13.42 -8.08 -1.11
N PHE A 41 13.10 -6.86 -1.53
CA PHE A 41 13.32 -6.37 -2.89
C PHE A 41 14.80 -6.26 -3.24
N PHE A 42 15.62 -5.81 -2.29
CA PHE A 42 17.01 -5.45 -2.52
C PHE A 42 17.96 -6.29 -1.66
N ALA A 43 17.65 -7.58 -1.50
CA ALA A 43 18.44 -8.50 -0.66
C ALA A 43 19.92 -8.60 -1.08
N SER A 44 20.24 -8.31 -2.34
CA SER A 44 21.60 -8.31 -2.90
C SER A 44 22.27 -6.94 -2.91
N SER A 45 21.57 -5.85 -2.57
CA SER A 45 22.12 -4.50 -2.62
C SER A 45 22.83 -4.12 -1.33
N LYS A 46 23.90 -3.33 -1.43
CA LYS A 46 24.69 -2.90 -0.27
C LYS A 46 23.99 -1.83 0.57
N LYS A 47 23.20 -0.98 -0.07
CA LYS A 47 22.49 0.13 0.59
C LYS A 47 21.15 0.38 -0.06
N VAL A 48 20.16 0.75 0.75
CA VAL A 48 18.89 1.31 0.28
C VAL A 48 18.71 2.67 0.94
N GLY A 49 18.71 3.73 0.13
CA GLY A 49 18.37 5.09 0.54
C GLY A 49 17.04 5.53 -0.06
N TYR A 50 16.77 6.82 0.00
CA TYR A 50 15.64 7.41 -0.71
C TYR A 50 16.00 8.77 -1.32
N ARG A 51 15.20 9.18 -2.31
CA ARG A 51 15.20 10.51 -2.94
C ARG A 51 13.78 11.03 -2.95
N LYS A 52 13.63 12.34 -2.69
CA LYS A 52 12.36 13.02 -2.86
C LYS A 52 12.25 13.49 -4.32
N VAL A 53 11.16 13.13 -4.97
CA VAL A 53 10.80 13.60 -6.30
C VAL A 53 9.60 14.52 -6.15
N VAL A 54 9.74 15.76 -6.60
CA VAL A 54 8.66 16.75 -6.58
C VAL A 54 8.25 17.06 -8.02
N LEU A 55 6.97 16.80 -8.31
CA LEU A 55 6.36 17.08 -9.61
C LEU A 55 6.03 18.56 -9.77
N GLY A 56 6.45 19.14 -10.89
CA GLY A 56 5.95 20.43 -11.38
C GLY A 56 4.47 20.34 -11.76
N ASP A 57 3.81 21.48 -11.91
CA ASP A 57 2.37 21.53 -12.22
C ASP A 57 2.04 20.85 -13.55
N ALA A 58 2.84 21.14 -14.58
CA ALA A 58 2.69 20.52 -15.90
C ALA A 58 2.88 19.00 -15.85
N GLU A 59 3.86 18.51 -15.08
CA GLU A 59 4.16 17.08 -14.93
C GLU A 59 3.01 16.35 -14.22
N ALA A 60 2.53 16.91 -13.09
CA ALA A 60 1.41 16.36 -12.35
C ALA A 60 0.12 16.36 -13.19
N GLN A 61 -0.13 17.41 -13.97
CA GLN A 61 -1.27 17.45 -14.89
C GLN A 61 -1.13 16.44 -16.03
N GLU A 62 0.06 16.25 -16.60
CA GLU A 62 0.28 15.27 -17.66
C GLU A 62 0.03 13.83 -17.16
N ILE A 63 0.61 13.47 -16.01
CA ILE A 63 0.38 12.17 -15.38
C ILE A 63 -1.10 12.02 -15.04
N GLY A 64 -1.73 13.05 -14.46
CA GLY A 64 -3.13 13.00 -14.08
C GLY A 64 -4.08 12.83 -15.27
N LYS A 65 -3.78 13.46 -16.42
CA LYS A 65 -4.53 13.24 -17.67
C LYS A 65 -4.43 11.80 -18.16
N LYS A 66 -3.26 11.17 -18.07
CA LYS A 66 -3.06 9.76 -18.46
C LYS A 66 -3.82 8.80 -17.55
N LEU A 67 -3.98 9.14 -16.27
CA LEU A 67 -4.66 8.31 -15.28
C LEU A 67 -6.16 8.64 -15.12
N GLY A 68 -6.62 9.77 -15.64
CA GLY A 68 -7.98 10.26 -15.47
C GLY A 68 -8.28 10.85 -14.08
N ALA A 69 -7.25 11.11 -13.26
CA ALA A 69 -7.38 11.62 -11.90
C ALA A 69 -6.16 12.47 -11.50
N PRO A 70 -6.29 13.47 -10.61
CA PRO A 70 -5.14 14.23 -10.12
C PRO A 70 -4.17 13.34 -9.34
N VAL A 71 -2.88 13.70 -9.35
CA VAL A 71 -1.83 13.00 -8.60
C VAL A 71 -1.16 13.94 -7.59
N LYS A 72 -0.70 13.36 -6.47
CA LYS A 72 0.12 14.10 -5.49
C LYS A 72 1.44 14.57 -6.13
N ARG A 73 2.03 15.63 -5.55
CA ARG A 73 3.26 16.23 -6.08
C ARG A 73 4.53 15.64 -5.50
N GLU A 74 4.51 15.26 -4.23
CA GLU A 74 5.68 14.76 -3.53
C GLU A 74 5.69 13.24 -3.49
N TRP A 75 6.82 12.68 -3.90
CA TRP A 75 7.05 11.25 -4.00
C TRP A 75 8.36 10.89 -3.31
N VAL A 76 8.37 9.73 -2.66
CA VAL A 76 9.58 9.12 -2.13
C VAL A 76 9.93 7.95 -3.03
N VAL A 77 11.09 8.01 -3.67
CA VAL A 77 11.65 6.92 -4.44
C VAL A 77 12.80 6.32 -3.63
N TYR A 78 12.67 5.05 -3.26
CA TYR A 78 13.76 4.29 -2.67
C TYR A 78 14.77 3.95 -3.76
N VAL A 79 16.05 4.13 -3.47
CA VAL A 79 17.15 3.89 -4.39
C VAL A 79 18.09 2.87 -3.76
N ALA A 80 18.22 1.71 -4.41
CA ALA A 80 19.14 0.67 -3.99
C ALA A 80 20.46 0.82 -4.74
N GLU A 81 21.58 0.74 -4.03
CA GLU A 81 22.91 1.00 -4.58
C GLU A 81 23.93 -0.04 -4.11
N SER A 82 24.83 -0.43 -5.01
CA SER A 82 26.03 -1.23 -4.74
C SER A 82 27.24 -0.64 -5.44
N ASP A 83 28.31 -0.40 -4.69
CA ASP A 83 29.60 0.09 -5.23
C ASP A 83 29.48 1.35 -6.10
N GLY A 84 28.63 2.28 -5.68
CA GLY A 84 28.40 3.55 -6.39
C GLY A 84 27.54 3.42 -7.66
N LYS A 85 26.91 2.27 -7.89
CA LYS A 85 25.96 2.05 -8.98
C LYS A 85 24.57 1.81 -8.41
N THR A 86 23.56 2.29 -9.13
CA THR A 86 22.17 2.00 -8.80
C THR A 86 21.82 0.58 -9.24
N ASP A 87 21.26 -0.20 -8.33
CA ASP A 87 20.79 -1.57 -8.57
C ASP A 87 19.31 -1.59 -8.96
N GLY A 88 18.54 -0.59 -8.52
CA GLY A 88 17.11 -0.47 -8.83
C GLY A 88 16.40 0.54 -7.94
N TYR A 89 15.09 0.61 -8.12
CA TYR A 89 14.23 1.60 -7.46
C TYR A 89 13.02 0.93 -6.83
N ALA A 90 12.44 1.55 -5.82
CA ALA A 90 11.12 1.17 -5.34
C ALA A 90 10.29 2.38 -4.95
N ILE A 91 8.97 2.24 -5.06
CA ILE A 91 7.99 3.22 -4.57
C ILE A 91 7.03 2.48 -3.64
N LYS A 92 6.78 3.04 -2.45
CA LYS A 92 5.62 2.69 -1.63
C LYS A 92 4.51 3.66 -1.99
N ASP A 93 3.35 3.14 -2.32
CA ASP A 93 2.18 3.96 -2.60
C ASP A 93 0.93 3.35 -1.95
N GLU A 94 -0.19 4.04 -2.12
CA GLU A 94 -1.49 3.59 -1.66
C GLU A 94 -2.57 3.97 -2.66
N GLU A 95 -3.60 3.13 -2.72
CA GLU A 95 -4.79 3.39 -3.52
C GLU A 95 -6.04 3.10 -2.70
N LYS A 96 -7.12 3.84 -2.99
CA LYS A 96 -8.40 3.58 -2.33
C LYS A 96 -8.96 2.23 -2.80
N GLY A 97 -9.26 1.35 -1.87
CA GLY A 97 -10.04 0.14 -2.07
C GLY A 97 -11.54 0.45 -2.17
N MET A 98 -12.39 -0.46 -1.70
CA MET A 98 -13.83 -0.22 -1.62
C MET A 98 -14.18 0.91 -0.63
N HIS A 99 -13.53 0.90 0.53
CA HIS A 99 -13.72 1.79 1.66
C HIS A 99 -12.38 2.22 2.28
N GLU A 100 -11.39 1.33 2.33
CA GLU A 100 -10.12 1.56 3.01
C GLU A 100 -8.94 1.62 2.02
N PRO A 101 -7.80 2.23 2.40
CA PRO A 101 -6.59 2.19 1.58
C PRO A 101 -6.00 0.78 1.44
N ILE A 102 -5.41 0.53 0.28
CA ILE A 102 -4.56 -0.62 -0.02
C ILE A 102 -3.13 -0.11 -0.10
N ASP A 103 -2.28 -0.49 0.85
CA ASP A 103 -0.87 -0.14 0.85
C ASP A 103 -0.10 -1.16 -0.01
N PHE A 104 0.68 -0.70 -0.98
CA PHE A 104 1.50 -1.56 -1.83
C PHE A 104 2.88 -0.94 -2.12
N ALA A 105 3.81 -1.76 -2.61
CA ALA A 105 5.11 -1.30 -3.07
C ALA A 105 5.47 -1.96 -4.40
N VAL A 106 6.13 -1.18 -5.25
CA VAL A 106 6.58 -1.59 -6.57
C VAL A 106 8.10 -1.52 -6.61
N LYS A 107 8.74 -2.63 -6.95
CA LYS A 107 10.16 -2.70 -7.29
C LYS A 107 10.33 -2.51 -8.78
N PHE A 108 11.31 -1.70 -9.16
CA PHE A 108 11.69 -1.44 -10.54
C PHE A 108 13.18 -1.72 -10.76
N SER A 109 13.49 -2.16 -11.98
CA SER A 109 14.84 -2.20 -12.53
C SER A 109 15.40 -0.79 -12.72
N THR A 110 16.69 -0.70 -13.00
CA THR A 110 17.37 0.57 -13.35
C THR A 110 16.81 1.25 -14.61
N ALA A 111 16.15 0.48 -15.49
CA ALA A 111 15.49 0.99 -16.69
C ALA A 111 14.03 1.41 -16.45
N GLY A 112 13.51 1.29 -15.23
CA GLY A 112 12.13 1.64 -14.88
C GLY A 112 11.09 0.56 -15.23
N ALA A 113 11.51 -0.66 -15.57
CA ALA A 113 10.60 -1.80 -15.71
C ALA A 113 10.26 -2.38 -14.35
N VAL A 114 8.99 -2.72 -14.13
CA VAL A 114 8.50 -3.37 -12.90
C VAL A 114 9.14 -4.76 -12.79
N GLU A 115 9.77 -5.05 -11.66
CA GLU A 115 10.33 -6.37 -11.36
C GLU A 115 9.43 -7.17 -10.42
N ARG A 116 8.78 -6.48 -9.47
CA ARG A 116 7.95 -7.12 -8.45
C ARG A 116 7.00 -6.10 -7.83
N ILE A 117 5.82 -6.54 -7.46
CA ILE A 117 4.91 -5.78 -6.59
C ILE A 117 4.57 -6.58 -5.34
N GLU A 118 4.30 -5.91 -4.23
CA GLU A 118 3.83 -6.52 -2.98
C GLU A 118 2.72 -5.68 -2.35
N ILE A 119 1.70 -6.34 -1.81
CA ILE A 119 0.69 -5.71 -0.95
C ILE A 119 1.25 -5.67 0.47
N LEU A 120 1.35 -4.49 1.05
CA LEU A 120 1.94 -4.26 2.37
C LEU A 120 0.87 -4.43 3.45
N GLU A 121 -0.25 -3.75 3.28
CA GLU A 121 -1.33 -3.75 4.26
C GLU A 121 -2.67 -3.63 3.56
N TYR A 122 -3.63 -4.43 4.03
CA TYR A 122 -4.96 -4.53 3.46
C TYR A 122 -6.01 -4.48 4.57
N ARG A 123 -6.96 -3.56 4.48
CA ARG A 123 -7.85 -3.19 5.60
C ARG A 123 -9.32 -3.54 5.38
N GLU A 124 -9.62 -4.26 4.31
CA GLU A 124 -10.99 -4.68 3.99
C GLU A 124 -11.19 -6.17 4.24
N ALA A 125 -12.44 -6.58 4.46
CA ALA A 125 -12.78 -7.97 4.72
C ALA A 125 -12.59 -8.90 3.51
N TYR A 126 -12.63 -8.35 2.29
CA TYR A 126 -12.55 -9.08 1.04
C TYR A 126 -11.69 -8.31 0.03
N GLY A 127 -11.10 -9.03 -0.92
CA GLY A 127 -10.34 -8.44 -2.03
C GLY A 127 -8.82 -8.47 -1.85
N ASP A 128 -8.31 -9.09 -0.79
CA ASP A 128 -6.88 -9.24 -0.56
C ASP A 128 -6.23 -10.32 -1.46
N GLU A 129 -7.05 -11.01 -2.27
CA GLU A 129 -6.60 -11.98 -3.27
C GLU A 129 -5.68 -11.37 -4.33
N VAL A 130 -5.64 -10.03 -4.46
CA VAL A 130 -4.62 -9.30 -5.25
C VAL A 130 -3.19 -9.53 -4.76
N ARG A 131 -2.98 -10.10 -3.58
CA ARG A 131 -1.66 -10.56 -3.12
C ARG A 131 -1.18 -11.84 -3.82
N GLY A 132 -2.08 -12.55 -4.51
CA GLY A 132 -1.75 -13.79 -5.21
C GLY A 132 -0.68 -13.61 -6.29
N ASP A 133 0.27 -14.54 -6.35
CA ASP A 133 1.43 -14.49 -7.25
C ASP A 133 1.02 -14.34 -8.71
N ARG A 134 -0.05 -15.02 -9.14
CA ARG A 134 -0.57 -14.92 -10.51
C ARG A 134 -0.94 -13.49 -10.87
N PHE A 135 -1.61 -12.76 -9.98
CA PHE A 135 -1.98 -11.37 -10.25
C PHE A 135 -0.74 -10.48 -10.34
N ARG A 136 0.17 -10.61 -9.36
CA ARG A 136 1.38 -9.78 -9.26
C ARG A 136 2.36 -10.03 -10.41
N ALA A 137 2.46 -11.25 -10.91
CA ALA A 137 3.32 -11.61 -12.04
C ALA A 137 2.93 -10.89 -13.34
N GLN A 138 1.67 -10.48 -13.51
CA GLN A 138 1.22 -9.77 -14.72
C GLN A 138 1.88 -8.40 -14.91
N PHE A 139 2.44 -7.81 -13.85
CA PHE A 139 3.11 -6.52 -13.92
C PHE A 139 4.58 -6.64 -14.30
N GLN A 140 5.19 -7.83 -14.19
CA GLN A 140 6.61 -8.03 -14.42
C GLN A 140 7.01 -7.65 -15.85
N GLY A 141 8.06 -6.85 -15.98
CA GLY A 141 8.58 -6.33 -17.25
C GLY A 141 7.84 -5.12 -17.80
N LYS A 142 6.66 -4.77 -17.28
CA LYS A 142 5.91 -3.58 -17.75
C LYS A 142 6.60 -2.29 -17.31
N THR A 143 6.47 -1.27 -18.16
CA THR A 143 7.07 0.05 -18.02
C THR A 143 5.99 1.15 -18.05
N ALA A 144 6.42 2.40 -17.90
CA ALA A 144 5.56 3.56 -18.07
C ALA A 144 4.94 3.69 -19.48
N SER A 145 5.54 3.09 -20.51
CA SER A 145 4.98 3.09 -21.88
C SER A 145 3.95 1.99 -22.10
N ASP A 146 3.95 0.92 -21.31
CA ASP A 146 3.04 -0.20 -21.49
C ASP A 146 1.63 0.13 -20.98
N PRO A 147 0.58 -0.46 -21.58
CA PRO A 147 -0.77 -0.35 -21.04
C PRO A 147 -0.89 -1.20 -19.75
N ILE A 148 -1.49 -0.62 -18.72
CA ILE A 148 -1.71 -1.23 -17.39
C ILE A 148 -3.10 -0.85 -16.91
N THR A 149 -4.11 -1.49 -17.49
CA THR A 149 -5.51 -1.29 -17.12
C THR A 149 -6.11 -2.63 -16.69
N ALA A 150 -6.56 -2.74 -15.44
CA ALA A 150 -7.24 -3.96 -14.98
C ALA A 150 -8.55 -4.19 -15.75
N GLY A 151 -8.77 -5.44 -16.14
CA GLY A 151 -9.87 -5.87 -17.01
C GLY A 151 -9.64 -5.61 -18.50
N LYS A 152 -8.46 -5.12 -18.89
CA LYS A 152 -8.02 -5.01 -20.29
C LYS A 152 -6.64 -5.61 -20.50
N ASP A 153 -5.65 -5.10 -19.76
CA ASP A 153 -4.23 -5.46 -19.86
C ASP A 153 -3.73 -6.30 -18.69
N ILE A 154 -4.49 -6.28 -17.58
CA ILE A 154 -4.25 -7.05 -16.35
C ILE A 154 -5.54 -7.79 -16.03
N ASP A 155 -5.49 -9.11 -15.93
CA ASP A 155 -6.60 -9.93 -15.50
C ASP A 155 -7.01 -9.55 -14.07
N ILE A 156 -8.31 -9.33 -13.89
CA ILE A 156 -8.90 -9.07 -12.58
C ILE A 156 -8.95 -10.37 -11.78
N VAL A 157 -8.66 -10.29 -10.49
CA VAL A 157 -8.85 -11.41 -9.57
C VAL A 157 -10.32 -11.50 -9.16
N SER A 158 -10.90 -12.70 -9.28
CA SER A 158 -12.27 -12.97 -8.82
C SER A 158 -12.41 -12.63 -7.34
N GLY A 159 -13.51 -11.97 -6.95
CA GLY A 159 -13.71 -11.48 -5.58
C GLY A 159 -12.97 -10.17 -5.24
N ALA A 160 -11.97 -9.78 -6.02
CA ALA A 160 -11.13 -8.60 -5.77
C ALA A 160 -11.15 -7.59 -6.94
N SER A 161 -12.33 -7.38 -7.53
CA SER A 161 -12.48 -6.54 -8.73
C SER A 161 -12.12 -5.07 -8.54
N ILE A 162 -12.44 -4.51 -7.36
CA ILE A 162 -12.12 -3.12 -7.02
C ILE A 162 -10.63 -3.02 -6.72
N SER A 163 -10.13 -3.87 -5.82
CA SER A 163 -8.73 -3.94 -5.42
C SER A 163 -7.79 -4.16 -6.61
N SER A 164 -8.16 -5.02 -7.56
CA SER A 164 -7.39 -5.25 -8.80
C SER A 164 -7.24 -3.98 -9.64
N ARG A 165 -8.32 -3.19 -9.76
CA ARG A 165 -8.30 -1.91 -10.50
C ARG A 165 -7.47 -0.86 -9.77
N SER A 166 -7.65 -0.76 -8.46
CA SER A 166 -6.89 0.17 -7.61
C SER A 166 -5.39 -0.12 -7.69
N VAL A 167 -4.97 -1.38 -7.47
CA VAL A 167 -3.54 -1.74 -7.54
C VAL A 167 -2.98 -1.51 -8.94
N ALA A 168 -3.70 -1.88 -10.00
CA ALA A 168 -3.20 -1.65 -11.37
C ALA A 168 -3.03 -0.16 -11.69
N LEU A 169 -3.96 0.70 -11.24
CA LEU A 169 -3.87 2.15 -11.37
C LEU A 169 -2.64 2.69 -10.63
N GLY A 170 -2.43 2.24 -9.39
CA GLY A 170 -1.30 2.61 -8.57
C GLY A 170 0.05 2.21 -9.18
N VAL A 171 0.17 0.97 -9.67
CA VAL A 171 1.38 0.50 -10.37
C VAL A 171 1.65 1.34 -11.64
N LYS A 172 0.60 1.69 -12.39
CA LYS A 172 0.75 2.56 -13.57
C LYS A 172 1.25 3.94 -13.19
N ARG A 173 0.71 4.51 -12.11
CA ARG A 173 1.11 5.80 -11.57
C ARG A 173 2.58 5.79 -11.14
N ASP A 174 2.99 4.80 -10.36
CA ASP A 174 4.37 4.64 -9.89
C ASP A 174 5.35 4.53 -11.05
N ALA A 175 5.01 3.75 -12.08
CA ALA A 175 5.82 3.63 -13.28
C ALA A 175 5.99 4.98 -14.01
N LEU A 176 4.90 5.76 -14.15
CA LEU A 176 4.94 7.09 -14.78
C LEU A 176 5.80 8.08 -13.98
N VAL A 177 5.66 8.10 -12.65
CA VAL A 177 6.45 8.95 -11.75
C VAL A 177 7.93 8.59 -11.84
N LEU A 178 8.26 7.30 -11.75
CA LEU A 178 9.65 6.84 -11.85
C LEU A 178 10.26 7.21 -13.21
N GLN A 179 9.55 6.95 -14.31
CA GLN A 179 10.03 7.26 -15.65
C GLN A 179 10.34 8.75 -15.83
N LEU A 180 9.50 9.62 -15.27
CA LEU A 180 9.73 11.06 -15.28
C LEU A 180 10.99 11.43 -14.48
N ALA A 181 11.14 10.88 -13.27
CA ALA A 181 12.30 11.13 -12.42
C ALA A 181 13.61 10.69 -13.10
N LEU A 182 13.60 9.53 -13.77
CA LEU A 182 14.73 9.03 -14.55
C LEU A 182 15.07 9.95 -15.72
N LYS A 183 14.07 10.42 -16.48
CA LYS A 183 14.28 11.36 -17.60
C LYS A 183 14.90 12.69 -17.17
N ARG A 184 14.69 13.10 -15.93
CA ARG A 184 15.26 14.32 -15.34
C ARG A 184 16.67 14.13 -14.77
N GLY A 185 17.15 12.89 -14.64
CA GLY A 185 18.36 12.60 -13.86
C GLY A 185 18.21 12.95 -12.38
N ALA A 186 16.98 12.85 -11.84
CA ALA A 186 16.67 13.23 -10.45
C ALA A 186 16.94 12.12 -9.42
N LEU A 187 17.49 10.97 -9.85
CA LEU A 187 17.69 9.76 -9.06
C LEU A 187 19.14 9.30 -9.08
#